data_AF-A0A351DP94-F1
#
_entry.id   AF-A0A351DP94-F1
#
_cell.length_a   1.000
_cell.length_b   1.000
_cell.length_c   1.000
_cell.angle_alpha   90.00
_cell.angle_beta   90.00
_cell.angle_gamma   90.00
#
_symmetry.space_group_name_H-M   'P 1'
#
loop_
_entity.id
_entity.type
_entity.pdbx_description
1 polymer ?
#
loop_
_entity_poly.entity_id
_entity_poly.type
_entity_poly.pdbx_seq_one_letter_code
_entity_poly.pdbx_strand_id
1 'polypeptide(L)'
;MKFSLRIKLFLFVPVFALVPWLGYQTFQKLQTFATEAQSEALRVLAQSLKPELDALVRPDAQPGLRITPEPMRREPVLDGFFDEWPEANDALVDERIRLKIGQFDNQVAFALEVRDSTRFYQEPLFGRSEAVPFDAIRLQLSDRQSTTVVELATEGSGAFDAKVSSQPWPLSKTLRVTSYWWEFSGGYRLEWVMPVSQVINRQLQLSQIDHNWIQPSTRQYQFSIQPLAARVQQLARRLSGETRQIMVVDADGYLIAKTTPPEEMPSLLRSDAWQSNAVMTDQDIRINVPLMTETGRYSILIAAPTSEIVGSAQQALVTLAWQTLGVLGLLIFGLSIYSGRLAERITRLRKELKSYLDGRGRFSREPSLSDAKTSDEVGELSRDIEQVLRDLARYTAFLERIPRTLRHELSNPMSAIQTSLELLSDEQDPEQQARLRATAERGIQKLESTLAKVTEAASLEEALRDEDQHRFNVARITRDAVASIERTVSDRTWVTEISDETIMILGNDLRFEQMLDKLLDNACDFTPEGGVITVGLSDQINSVSLWVENEGSSLQVQDRVDAFQMFSGTRNDSTGSHLGLGLYVVRLIAESMGGQVAIGNTERGVRVEVTGLQAP
;
A
#
# COMPACT_ATOMS: atom_id res chain seq x y z
N MET A 1 -2.68 -23.33 2.26
CA MET A 1 -1.29 -22.91 1.98
C MET A 1 -0.76 -22.13 3.17
N LYS A 2 0.30 -22.63 3.82
CA LYS A 2 0.97 -21.91 4.92
C LYS A 2 1.99 -20.96 4.28
N PHE A 3 1.77 -19.66 4.36
CA PHE A 3 2.70 -18.66 3.83
C PHE A 3 3.83 -18.39 4.81
N SER A 4 5.07 -18.39 4.30
CA SER A 4 6.24 -18.15 5.12
C SER A 4 6.21 -16.75 5.76
N LEU A 5 6.85 -16.56 6.91
CA LEU A 5 7.02 -15.25 7.58
C LEU A 5 7.54 -14.19 6.60
N ARG A 6 8.44 -14.58 5.70
CA ARG A 6 8.96 -13.72 4.62
C ARG A 6 7.88 -13.32 3.63
N ILE A 7 7.01 -14.25 3.23
CA ILE A 7 5.90 -13.96 2.31
C ILE A 7 4.86 -13.04 2.97
N LYS A 8 4.57 -13.23 4.26
CA LYS A 8 3.66 -12.35 5.01
C LYS A 8 4.23 -10.92 5.12
N LEU A 9 5.52 -10.78 5.42
CA LEU A 9 6.18 -9.46 5.48
C LEU A 9 6.30 -8.83 4.08
N PHE A 10 6.61 -9.64 3.06
CA PHE A 10 6.71 -9.22 1.67
C PHE A 10 5.38 -8.78 1.09
N LEU A 11 4.24 -9.32 1.57
CA LEU A 11 2.90 -8.85 1.19
C LEU A 11 2.58 -7.43 1.69
N PHE A 12 3.21 -6.97 2.77
CA PHE A 12 2.97 -5.63 3.31
C PHE A 12 3.71 -4.51 2.56
N VAL A 13 4.90 -4.81 2.01
CA VAL A 13 5.70 -3.85 1.24
C VAL A 13 4.96 -3.28 0.02
N PRO A 14 4.34 -4.09 -0.88
CA PRO A 14 3.59 -3.56 -2.00
C PRO A 14 2.36 -2.80 -1.54
N VAL A 15 1.67 -3.21 -0.46
CA VAL A 15 0.53 -2.44 0.07
C VAL A 15 0.96 -1.05 0.55
N PHE A 16 2.11 -0.95 1.21
CA PHE A 16 2.65 0.32 1.70
C PHE A 16 3.07 1.26 0.56
N ALA A 17 3.53 0.73 -0.59
CA ALA A 17 3.86 1.50 -1.78
C ALA A 17 2.63 1.83 -2.65
N LEU A 18 1.66 0.90 -2.71
CA LEU A 18 0.49 0.99 -3.57
C LEU A 18 -0.52 2.02 -3.04
N VAL A 19 -0.63 2.20 -1.71
CA VAL A 19 -1.56 3.18 -1.12
C VAL A 19 -1.21 4.63 -1.50
N PRO A 20 0.03 5.13 -1.30
CA PRO A 20 0.42 6.46 -1.77
C PRO A 20 0.30 6.61 -3.29
N TRP A 21 0.67 5.58 -4.05
CA TRP A 21 0.59 5.61 -5.51
C TRP A 21 -0.87 5.68 -6.01
N LEU A 22 -1.78 4.90 -5.44
CA LEU A 22 -3.22 5.01 -5.74
C LEU A 22 -3.77 6.37 -5.33
N GLY A 23 -3.34 6.91 -4.19
CA GLY A 23 -3.71 8.25 -3.74
C GLY A 23 -3.32 9.30 -4.79
N TYR A 24 -2.09 9.24 -5.30
CA TYR A 24 -1.61 10.13 -6.34
C TYR A 24 -2.36 9.97 -7.66
N GLN A 25 -2.61 8.74 -8.11
CA GLN A 25 -3.41 8.48 -9.32
C GLN A 25 -4.85 9.00 -9.19
N THR A 26 -5.48 8.78 -8.04
CA THR A 26 -6.85 9.22 -7.78
C THR A 26 -6.92 10.74 -7.78
N PHE A 27 -5.91 11.42 -7.22
CA PHE A 27 -5.78 12.86 -7.27
C PHE A 27 -5.70 13.39 -8.72
N GLN A 28 -4.81 12.83 -9.54
CA GLN A 28 -4.69 13.26 -10.94
C GLN A 28 -6.00 13.09 -11.72
N LYS A 29 -6.71 11.97 -11.52
CA LYS A 29 -8.01 11.72 -12.16
C LYS A 29 -9.08 12.68 -11.67
N LEU A 30 -9.16 12.95 -10.36
CA LEU A 30 -10.12 13.90 -9.79
C LEU A 30 -9.89 15.32 -10.31
N GLN A 31 -8.63 15.75 -10.39
CA GLN A 31 -8.29 17.08 -10.92
C GLN A 31 -8.72 17.21 -12.39
N THR A 32 -8.39 16.22 -13.22
CA THR A 32 -8.77 16.20 -14.63
C THR A 32 -10.29 16.21 -14.80
N PHE A 33 -10.98 15.35 -14.05
CA PHE A 33 -12.44 15.26 -14.08
C PHE A 33 -13.11 16.56 -13.62
N ALA A 34 -12.60 17.21 -12.58
CA ALA A 34 -13.14 18.47 -12.08
C ALA A 34 -13.01 19.59 -13.13
N THR A 35 -11.86 19.70 -13.78
CA THR A 35 -11.63 20.68 -14.86
C THR A 35 -12.56 20.41 -16.06
N GLU A 36 -12.69 19.15 -16.47
CA GLU A 36 -13.54 18.77 -17.60
C GLU A 36 -15.02 19.02 -17.29
N ALA A 37 -15.51 18.59 -16.12
CA ALA A 37 -16.88 18.82 -15.68
C ALA A 37 -17.23 20.31 -15.58
N GLN A 38 -16.32 21.14 -15.06
CA GLN A 38 -16.56 22.57 -14.99
C GLN A 38 -16.54 23.22 -16.39
N SER A 39 -15.62 22.81 -17.27
CA SER A 39 -15.58 23.32 -18.65
C SER A 39 -16.88 23.03 -19.42
N GLU A 40 -17.47 21.85 -19.20
CA GLU A 40 -18.74 21.47 -19.82
C GLU A 40 -19.92 22.23 -19.19
N ALA A 41 -19.92 22.43 -17.86
CA ALA A 41 -20.92 23.26 -17.20
C ALA A 41 -20.91 24.71 -17.74
N LEU A 42 -19.71 25.31 -17.90
CA LEU A 42 -19.57 26.63 -18.50
C LEU A 42 -20.04 26.63 -19.97
N ARG A 43 -19.79 25.56 -20.74
CA ARG A 43 -20.28 25.43 -22.11
C ARG A 43 -21.82 25.38 -22.19
N VAL A 44 -22.46 24.63 -21.30
CA VAL A 44 -23.93 24.60 -21.18
C VAL A 44 -24.47 25.98 -20.81
N LEU A 45 -23.81 26.70 -19.91
CA LEU A 45 -24.16 28.09 -19.57
C LEU A 45 -24.06 29.01 -20.79
N ALA A 46 -22.99 28.91 -21.59
CA ALA A 46 -22.87 29.66 -22.83
C ALA A 46 -24.02 29.34 -23.80
N GLN A 47 -24.36 28.07 -23.98
CA GLN A 47 -25.47 27.66 -24.84
C GLN A 47 -26.83 28.22 -24.40
N SER A 48 -27.02 28.48 -23.10
CA SER A 48 -28.26 29.09 -22.59
C SER A 48 -28.48 30.54 -23.05
N LEU A 49 -27.42 31.24 -23.50
CA LEU A 49 -27.52 32.58 -24.09
C LEU A 49 -27.99 32.55 -25.55
N LYS A 50 -27.93 31.38 -26.22
CA LYS A 50 -28.24 31.25 -27.65
C LYS A 50 -29.61 31.85 -28.05
N PRO A 51 -30.73 31.56 -27.35
CA PRO A 51 -32.04 32.09 -27.74
C PRO A 51 -32.13 33.63 -27.67
N GLU A 52 -31.39 34.25 -26.76
CA GLU A 52 -31.34 35.71 -26.64
C GLU A 52 -30.49 36.35 -27.73
N LEU A 53 -29.49 35.62 -28.25
CA LEU A 53 -28.68 36.05 -29.40
C LEU A 53 -29.41 35.87 -30.73
N ASP A 54 -30.23 34.83 -30.87
CA ASP A 54 -31.13 34.65 -32.02
C ASP A 54 -32.12 35.82 -32.17
N ALA A 55 -32.49 36.48 -31.06
CA ALA A 55 -33.42 37.62 -31.06
C ALA A 55 -32.77 38.98 -31.41
N LEU A 56 -31.44 39.04 -31.60
CA LEU A 56 -30.74 40.29 -31.86
C LEU A 56 -30.78 40.67 -33.35
N VAL A 57 -31.15 41.93 -33.61
CA VAL A 57 -31.04 42.56 -34.93
C VAL A 57 -29.67 43.24 -35.03
N ARG A 58 -28.91 42.98 -36.11
CA ARG A 58 -27.63 43.64 -36.34
C ARG A 58 -27.82 45.16 -36.48
N PRO A 59 -27.13 45.99 -35.71
CA PRO A 59 -27.16 47.44 -35.92
C PRO A 59 -26.46 47.80 -37.24
N ASP A 60 -27.08 48.68 -38.02
CA ASP A 60 -26.54 49.18 -39.30
C ASP A 60 -25.17 49.86 -39.08
N ALA A 61 -24.23 49.57 -39.98
CA ALA A 61 -22.89 50.12 -39.92
C ALA A 61 -22.87 51.63 -40.23
N GLN A 62 -22.87 52.49 -39.22
CA GLN A 62 -22.61 53.93 -39.38
C GLN A 62 -21.10 54.24 -39.39
N PRO A 63 -20.63 55.17 -40.25
CA PRO A 63 -19.23 55.63 -40.25
C PRO A 63 -18.94 56.57 -39.06
N GLY A 64 -17.77 56.43 -38.42
CA GLY A 64 -17.32 57.28 -37.31
C GLY A 64 -16.58 56.52 -36.19
N LEU A 65 -16.05 57.25 -35.19
CA LEU A 65 -15.49 56.66 -33.98
C LEU A 65 -16.60 55.96 -33.18
N ARG A 66 -16.46 54.65 -32.95
CA ARG A 66 -17.46 53.84 -32.25
C ARG A 66 -16.96 53.52 -30.85
N ILE A 67 -17.71 53.95 -29.86
CA ILE A 67 -17.43 53.70 -28.45
C ILE A 67 -18.42 52.64 -27.96
N THR A 68 -17.90 51.62 -27.30
CA THR A 68 -18.73 50.64 -26.59
C THR A 68 -18.75 51.03 -25.12
N PRO A 69 -19.92 51.23 -24.49
CA PRO A 69 -19.99 51.51 -23.07
C PRO A 69 -19.56 50.27 -22.28
N GLU A 70 -18.98 50.49 -21.11
CA GLU A 70 -18.63 49.41 -20.19
C GLU A 70 -19.83 49.04 -19.30
N PRO A 71 -20.03 47.76 -18.97
CA PRO A 71 -21.13 47.33 -18.12
C PRO A 71 -20.94 47.82 -16.68
N MET A 72 -21.94 48.49 -16.14
CA MET A 72 -21.93 48.94 -14.75
C MET A 72 -22.43 47.83 -13.80
N ARG A 73 -21.85 47.74 -12.60
CA ARG A 73 -22.23 46.74 -11.57
C ARG A 73 -23.59 47.03 -10.94
N ARG A 74 -23.92 48.31 -10.81
CA ARG A 74 -25.13 48.85 -10.18
C ARG A 74 -25.62 50.06 -10.97
N GLU A 75 -26.83 50.52 -10.67
CA GLU A 75 -27.35 51.76 -11.23
C GLU A 75 -26.40 52.93 -10.84
N PRO A 76 -26.04 53.82 -11.78
CA PRO A 76 -25.18 54.98 -11.50
C PRO A 76 -25.79 55.90 -10.45
N VAL A 77 -24.98 56.37 -9.50
CA VAL A 77 -25.39 57.35 -8.48
C VAL A 77 -24.72 58.68 -8.83
N LEU A 78 -25.48 59.63 -9.36
CA LEU A 78 -24.92 60.90 -9.80
C LEU A 78 -24.59 61.78 -8.59
N ASP A 79 -23.33 61.75 -8.15
CA ASP A 79 -22.84 62.45 -6.96
C ASP A 79 -21.48 63.14 -7.15
N GLY A 80 -20.87 63.01 -8.34
CA GLY A 80 -19.58 63.61 -8.69
C GLY A 80 -18.35 62.78 -8.31
N PHE A 81 -18.54 61.63 -7.65
CA PHE A 81 -17.47 60.67 -7.33
C PHE A 81 -17.50 59.52 -8.33
N PHE A 82 -16.36 59.21 -8.94
CA PHE A 82 -16.29 58.17 -9.98
C PHE A 82 -16.10 56.75 -9.41
N ASP A 83 -16.54 56.50 -8.18
CA ASP A 83 -16.20 55.28 -7.43
C ASP A 83 -16.97 54.04 -7.93
N GLU A 84 -18.19 54.20 -8.45
CA GLU A 84 -18.94 53.11 -9.08
C GLU A 84 -18.60 52.86 -10.56
N TRP A 85 -17.76 53.70 -11.15
CA TRP A 85 -17.47 53.63 -12.57
C TRP A 85 -16.50 52.49 -12.86
N PRO A 86 -16.64 51.81 -14.02
CA PRO A 86 -15.67 50.81 -14.42
C PRO A 86 -14.23 51.38 -14.41
N GLU A 87 -13.28 50.60 -13.88
CA GLU A 87 -11.84 50.91 -13.93
C GLU A 87 -11.25 50.83 -15.35
N ALA A 88 -12.07 50.47 -16.34
CA ALA A 88 -11.70 50.40 -17.73
C ALA A 88 -11.16 51.73 -18.29
N ASN A 89 -10.46 51.62 -19.41
CA ASN A 89 -9.93 52.77 -20.14
C ASN A 89 -11.05 53.78 -20.44
N ASP A 90 -10.73 55.07 -20.26
CA ASP A 90 -11.59 56.18 -20.65
C ASP A 90 -11.97 56.05 -22.13
N ALA A 91 -13.25 56.22 -22.41
CA ALA A 91 -13.85 56.14 -23.74
C ALA A 91 -13.32 57.24 -24.69
N LEU A 92 -13.02 58.42 -24.16
CA LEU A 92 -12.28 59.49 -24.84
C LEU A 92 -11.28 60.10 -23.87
N VAL A 93 -10.05 60.28 -24.32
CA VAL A 93 -8.98 60.96 -23.56
C VAL A 93 -8.33 61.99 -24.45
N ASP A 94 -8.29 63.22 -23.97
CA ASP A 94 -7.49 64.32 -24.51
C ASP A 94 -6.77 65.01 -23.33
N GLU A 95 -5.87 65.96 -23.61
CA GLU A 95 -5.14 66.71 -22.57
C GLU A 95 -6.06 67.43 -21.58
N ARG A 96 -7.29 67.75 -21.99
CA ARG A 96 -8.28 68.49 -21.20
C ARG A 96 -9.50 67.69 -20.76
N ILE A 97 -9.86 66.59 -21.43
CA ILE A 97 -11.06 65.84 -21.09
C ILE A 97 -10.78 64.35 -20.91
N ARG A 98 -11.52 63.74 -19.99
CA ARG A 98 -11.60 62.29 -19.81
C ARG A 98 -13.06 61.89 -19.74
N LEU A 99 -13.54 61.15 -20.72
CA LEU A 99 -14.92 60.67 -20.76
C LEU A 99 -14.94 59.16 -20.47
N LYS A 100 -15.74 58.75 -19.50
CA LYS A 100 -16.16 57.37 -19.28
C LYS A 100 -17.60 57.20 -19.70
N ILE A 101 -17.92 56.06 -20.30
CA ILE A 101 -19.28 55.71 -20.69
C ILE A 101 -19.61 54.34 -20.13
N GLY A 102 -20.63 54.30 -19.28
CA GLY A 102 -21.17 53.08 -18.69
C GLY A 102 -22.56 52.78 -19.22
N GLN A 103 -22.97 51.51 -19.20
CA GLN A 103 -24.36 51.14 -19.44
C GLN A 103 -24.88 50.26 -18.31
N PHE A 104 -26.06 50.64 -17.79
CA PHE A 104 -26.84 49.85 -16.85
C PHE A 104 -28.26 49.70 -17.41
N ASP A 105 -28.66 48.46 -17.74
CA ASP A 105 -29.94 48.15 -18.38
C ASP A 105 -30.24 49.02 -19.62
N ASN A 106 -31.31 49.82 -19.56
CA ASN A 106 -31.76 50.71 -20.61
C ASN A 106 -31.25 52.16 -20.43
N GLN A 107 -30.23 52.36 -19.59
CA GLN A 107 -29.62 53.65 -19.29
C GLN A 107 -28.14 53.65 -19.69
N VAL A 108 -27.71 54.69 -20.40
CA VAL A 108 -26.29 55.00 -20.66
C VAL A 108 -25.89 56.14 -19.74
N ALA A 109 -24.89 55.88 -18.91
CA ALA A 109 -24.31 56.87 -18.03
C ALA A 109 -23.02 57.42 -18.66
N PHE A 110 -22.80 58.71 -18.49
CA PHE A 110 -21.58 59.39 -18.90
C PHE A 110 -20.95 60.07 -17.69
N ALA A 111 -19.63 59.90 -17.53
CA ALA A 111 -18.81 60.61 -16.56
C ALA A 111 -17.72 61.34 -17.31
N LEU A 112 -17.77 62.67 -17.28
CA LEU A 112 -16.82 63.54 -17.94
C LEU A 112 -16.03 64.29 -16.88
N GLU A 113 -14.71 64.14 -16.89
CA GLU A 113 -13.81 65.02 -16.18
C GLU A 113 -13.21 66.03 -17.16
N VAL A 114 -13.32 67.30 -16.83
CA VAL A 114 -12.75 68.41 -17.61
C VAL A 114 -11.72 69.11 -16.75
N ARG A 115 -10.50 69.23 -17.27
CA ARG A 115 -9.43 70.02 -16.66
C ARG A 115 -9.54 71.45 -17.15
N ASP A 116 -9.87 72.34 -16.23
CA ASP A 116 -10.04 73.76 -16.51
C ASP A 116 -9.55 74.59 -15.33
N SER A 117 -8.71 75.58 -15.62
CA SER A 117 -8.18 76.53 -14.63
C SER A 117 -9.05 77.78 -14.48
N THR A 118 -9.98 78.00 -15.41
CA THR A 118 -10.94 79.10 -15.44
C THR A 118 -12.35 78.54 -15.36
N ARG A 119 -13.23 79.16 -14.57
CA ARG A 119 -14.58 78.61 -14.30
C ARG A 119 -15.61 79.73 -14.34
N PHE A 120 -16.61 79.60 -15.21
CA PHE A 120 -17.73 80.54 -15.33
C PHE A 120 -19.07 79.82 -15.27
N TYR A 121 -19.86 80.12 -14.23
CA TYR A 121 -21.21 79.57 -14.07
C TYR A 121 -22.23 80.26 -14.96
N GLN A 122 -23.31 79.55 -15.25
CA GLN A 122 -24.48 80.16 -15.82
C GLN A 122 -25.10 81.13 -14.81
N GLU A 123 -25.18 82.41 -15.16
CA GLU A 123 -25.88 83.41 -14.36
C GLU A 123 -27.35 83.57 -14.83
N PRO A 124 -28.31 83.73 -13.91
CA PRO A 124 -29.69 84.05 -14.28
C PRO A 124 -29.76 85.41 -14.99
N LEU A 125 -30.68 85.53 -15.95
CA LEU A 125 -30.98 86.76 -16.69
C LEU A 125 -31.71 87.79 -15.79
N PHE A 126 -31.09 88.24 -14.69
CA PHE A 126 -31.64 89.30 -13.84
C PHE A 126 -31.62 90.65 -14.57
N GLY A 127 -32.61 90.90 -15.43
CA GLY A 127 -32.78 92.18 -16.14
C GLY A 127 -31.77 92.45 -17.27
N ARG A 128 -30.92 91.47 -17.63
CA ARG A 128 -30.00 91.55 -18.77
C ARG A 128 -30.69 91.06 -20.06
N SER A 129 -30.35 91.68 -21.19
CA SER A 129 -30.87 91.26 -22.51
C SER A 129 -30.19 90.00 -23.04
N GLU A 130 -28.99 89.70 -22.56
CA GLU A 130 -28.20 88.53 -22.94
C GLU A 130 -27.59 87.87 -21.69
N ALA A 131 -27.45 86.55 -21.73
CA ALA A 131 -26.81 85.78 -20.67
C ALA A 131 -25.29 86.03 -20.69
N VAL A 132 -24.65 86.05 -19.52
CA VAL A 132 -23.18 86.06 -19.44
C VAL A 132 -22.66 84.76 -20.05
N PRO A 133 -21.61 84.78 -20.87
CA PRO A 133 -21.01 83.54 -21.34
C PRO A 133 -20.51 82.68 -20.17
N PHE A 134 -20.76 81.38 -20.26
CA PHE A 134 -20.45 80.40 -19.21
C PHE A 134 -19.84 79.14 -19.82
N ASP A 135 -19.21 78.34 -18.98
CA ASP A 135 -18.68 77.04 -19.39
C ASP A 135 -19.84 76.05 -19.53
N ALA A 136 -19.85 75.33 -20.65
CA ALA A 136 -20.95 74.42 -20.96
C ALA A 136 -20.47 73.20 -21.71
N ILE A 137 -21.08 72.06 -21.39
CA ILE A 137 -20.96 70.86 -22.21
C ILE A 137 -22.23 70.74 -23.04
N ARG A 138 -22.08 70.80 -24.36
CA ARG A 138 -23.19 70.65 -25.30
C ARG A 138 -23.08 69.30 -26.00
N LEU A 139 -24.08 68.45 -25.81
CA LEU A 139 -24.20 67.17 -26.48
C LEU A 139 -25.27 67.25 -27.57
N GLN A 140 -24.84 67.21 -28.83
CA GLN A 140 -25.74 67.15 -29.98
C GLN A 140 -25.88 65.70 -30.45
N LEU A 141 -27.11 65.18 -30.44
CA LEU A 141 -27.48 63.87 -30.94
C LEU A 141 -28.24 64.02 -32.25
N SER A 142 -27.66 63.54 -33.34
CA SER A 142 -28.24 63.67 -34.68
C SER A 142 -28.58 62.29 -35.25
N ASP A 143 -29.79 62.14 -35.79
CA ASP A 143 -30.18 61.02 -36.65
C ASP A 143 -30.65 61.54 -38.02
N ARG A 144 -31.14 60.65 -38.91
CA ARG A 144 -31.58 61.05 -40.26
C ARG A 144 -32.81 61.97 -40.28
N GLN A 145 -33.54 62.11 -39.18
CA GLN A 145 -34.85 62.77 -39.14
C GLN A 145 -34.94 63.88 -38.08
N SER A 146 -34.05 63.89 -37.08
CA SER A 146 -34.10 64.79 -35.94
C SER A 146 -32.70 65.11 -35.40
N THR A 147 -32.58 66.30 -34.83
CA THR A 147 -31.41 66.73 -34.05
C THR A 147 -31.88 67.14 -32.66
N THR A 148 -31.32 66.50 -31.64
CA THR A 148 -31.54 66.84 -30.22
C THR A 148 -30.27 67.43 -29.64
N VAL A 149 -30.35 68.60 -29.03
CA VAL A 149 -29.24 69.26 -28.33
C VAL A 149 -29.53 69.27 -26.85
N VAL A 150 -28.63 68.68 -26.07
CA VAL A 150 -28.62 68.68 -24.60
C VAL A 150 -27.52 69.64 -24.16
N GLU A 151 -27.88 70.68 -23.42
CA GLU A 151 -26.97 71.67 -22.86
C GLU A 151 -26.84 71.43 -21.36
N LEU A 152 -25.63 71.05 -20.94
CA LEU A 152 -25.24 70.74 -19.57
C LEU A 152 -24.43 71.93 -19.04
N ALA A 153 -25.13 72.81 -18.31
CA ALA A 153 -24.57 73.97 -17.66
C ALA A 153 -25.29 74.17 -16.32
N THR A 154 -24.58 74.69 -15.32
CA THR A 154 -25.10 74.84 -13.96
C THR A 154 -24.80 76.23 -13.39
N GLU A 155 -25.64 76.66 -12.44
CA GLU A 155 -25.47 77.89 -11.65
C GLU A 155 -24.56 77.66 -10.41
N GLY A 156 -24.24 76.40 -10.11
CA GLY A 156 -23.37 75.97 -8.99
C GLY A 156 -23.15 74.46 -8.95
N SER A 157 -22.27 73.97 -8.07
CA SER A 157 -22.07 72.52 -7.88
C SER A 157 -23.33 71.84 -7.31
N GLY A 158 -23.73 70.70 -7.87
CA GLY A 158 -24.90 69.91 -7.44
C GLY A 158 -25.67 69.26 -8.59
N ALA A 159 -26.82 68.67 -8.24
CA ALA A 159 -27.72 68.02 -9.19
C ALA A 159 -28.59 69.04 -9.96
N PHE A 160 -28.77 68.84 -11.26
CA PHE A 160 -29.61 69.68 -12.11
C PHE A 160 -30.21 68.88 -13.29
N ASP A 161 -31.29 69.39 -13.88
CA ASP A 161 -31.85 68.85 -15.12
C ASP A 161 -31.30 69.61 -16.32
N ALA A 162 -30.73 68.88 -17.29
CA ALA A 162 -30.14 69.49 -18.48
C ALA A 162 -31.21 70.12 -19.38
N LYS A 163 -30.84 71.21 -20.06
CA LYS A 163 -31.74 71.86 -21.02
C LYS A 163 -31.72 71.09 -22.34
N VAL A 164 -32.87 70.56 -22.74
CA VAL A 164 -33.02 69.77 -23.97
C VAL A 164 -33.83 70.54 -25.01
N SER A 165 -33.31 70.62 -26.24
CA SER A 165 -34.02 71.18 -27.39
C SER A 165 -33.95 70.19 -28.57
N SER A 166 -35.03 70.05 -29.34
CA SER A 166 -35.07 69.13 -30.49
C SER A 166 -35.71 69.78 -31.71
N GLN A 167 -35.22 69.40 -32.90
CA GLN A 167 -35.74 69.82 -34.19
C GLN A 167 -35.96 68.59 -35.09
N PRO A 168 -37.11 68.43 -35.79
CA PRO A 168 -38.29 69.30 -35.75
C PRO A 168 -39.17 69.07 -34.50
N TRP A 169 -39.80 70.15 -34.03
CA TRP A 169 -40.77 70.14 -32.92
C TRP A 169 -42.10 69.54 -33.41
N PRO A 170 -42.78 68.58 -32.73
CA PRO A 170 -42.57 67.99 -31.41
C PRO A 170 -42.49 66.44 -31.48
N LEU A 171 -41.33 65.84 -31.77
CA LEU A 171 -41.25 64.39 -31.99
C LEU A 171 -40.93 63.53 -30.75
N SER A 172 -40.51 64.11 -29.62
CA SER A 172 -40.16 63.33 -28.43
C SER A 172 -40.85 63.85 -27.17
N LYS A 173 -41.66 63.00 -26.52
CA LYS A 173 -42.06 63.17 -25.11
C LYS A 173 -40.84 63.60 -24.31
N THR A 174 -40.90 64.80 -23.71
CA THR A 174 -39.95 65.40 -22.75
C THR A 174 -38.81 64.47 -22.31
N LEU A 175 -37.72 64.42 -23.08
CA LEU A 175 -36.48 63.78 -22.67
C LEU A 175 -35.95 64.56 -21.46
N ARG A 176 -35.90 63.92 -20.30
CA ARG A 176 -35.27 64.45 -19.10
C ARG A 176 -33.88 63.84 -18.98
N VAL A 177 -32.88 64.69 -18.81
CA VAL A 177 -31.49 64.29 -18.61
C VAL A 177 -31.06 64.82 -17.25
N THR A 178 -31.13 63.96 -16.24
CA THR A 178 -30.65 64.29 -14.90
C THR A 178 -29.13 64.24 -14.90
N SER A 179 -28.53 65.29 -14.32
CA SER A 179 -27.09 65.54 -14.37
C SER A 179 -26.58 66.00 -13.01
N TYR A 180 -25.29 65.80 -12.76
CA TYR A 180 -24.62 66.25 -11.54
C TYR A 180 -23.29 66.91 -11.88
N TRP A 181 -23.04 68.09 -11.31
CA TRP A 181 -21.82 68.85 -11.50
C TRP A 181 -21.04 68.95 -10.20
N TRP A 182 -19.77 68.55 -10.20
CA TRP A 182 -18.88 68.60 -9.06
C TRP A 182 -17.55 69.27 -9.39
N GLU A 183 -17.00 70.03 -8.44
CA GLU A 183 -15.78 70.81 -8.67
C GLU A 183 -14.60 70.38 -7.83
N PHE A 184 -13.41 70.57 -8.39
CA PHE A 184 -12.14 70.37 -7.70
C PHE A 184 -11.12 71.43 -8.14
N SER A 185 -9.95 71.46 -7.48
CA SER A 185 -8.96 72.54 -7.63
C SER A 185 -8.34 72.70 -9.03
N GLY A 186 -8.60 71.79 -9.97
CA GLY A 186 -8.04 71.81 -11.33
C GLY A 186 -9.07 71.56 -12.43
N GLY A 187 -10.37 71.72 -12.15
CA GLY A 187 -11.43 71.50 -13.12
C GLY A 187 -12.76 71.11 -12.51
N TYR A 188 -13.58 70.42 -13.30
CA TYR A 188 -14.90 69.93 -12.89
C TYR A 188 -15.18 68.53 -13.42
N ARG A 189 -16.11 67.85 -12.75
CA ARG A 189 -16.68 66.57 -13.13
C ARG A 189 -18.16 66.73 -13.39
N LEU A 190 -18.61 66.07 -14.44
CA LEU A 190 -19.99 66.10 -14.90
C LEU A 190 -20.46 64.67 -15.14
N GLU A 191 -21.54 64.30 -14.49
CA GLU A 191 -22.20 63.01 -14.69
C GLU A 191 -23.60 63.22 -15.24
N TRP A 192 -24.02 62.40 -16.19
CA TRP A 192 -25.40 62.43 -16.68
C TRP A 192 -25.83 61.07 -17.20
N VAL A 193 -27.14 60.84 -17.20
CA VAL A 193 -27.72 59.57 -17.66
C VAL A 193 -28.76 59.82 -18.75
N MET A 194 -28.75 58.97 -19.75
CA MET A 194 -29.69 59.03 -20.88
C MET A 194 -30.29 57.65 -21.18
N PRO A 195 -31.55 57.56 -21.62
CA PRO A 195 -32.11 56.31 -22.11
C PRO A 195 -31.33 55.81 -23.34
N VAL A 196 -31.02 54.51 -23.36
CA VAL A 196 -30.35 53.83 -24.47
C VAL A 196 -31.05 54.11 -25.81
N SER A 197 -32.39 54.15 -25.84
CA SER A 197 -33.17 54.47 -27.05
C SER A 197 -32.94 55.87 -27.64
N GLN A 198 -32.41 56.82 -26.85
CA GLN A 198 -32.11 58.18 -27.30
C GLN A 198 -30.69 58.33 -27.84
N VAL A 199 -29.83 57.35 -27.56
CA VAL A 199 -28.40 57.38 -27.83
C VAL A 199 -28.04 56.41 -28.97
N ILE A 200 -28.73 55.27 -29.05
CA ILE A 200 -28.53 54.25 -30.09
C ILE A 200 -28.73 54.83 -31.49
N ASN A 201 -27.86 54.43 -32.43
CA ASN A 201 -27.94 54.74 -33.86
C ASN A 201 -27.97 56.25 -34.17
N ARG A 202 -27.52 57.09 -33.23
CA ARG A 202 -27.32 58.53 -33.42
C ARG A 202 -25.84 58.84 -33.49
N GLN A 203 -25.49 59.89 -34.22
CA GLN A 203 -24.17 60.51 -34.14
C GLN A 203 -24.18 61.50 -32.98
N LEU A 204 -23.28 61.31 -32.02
CA LEU A 204 -23.10 62.19 -30.88
C LEU A 204 -21.94 63.13 -31.16
N GLN A 205 -22.17 64.42 -30.91
CA GLN A 205 -21.15 65.44 -30.94
C GLN A 205 -21.11 66.12 -29.57
N LEU A 206 -20.06 65.80 -28.80
CA LEU A 206 -19.77 66.46 -27.54
C LEU A 206 -18.95 67.72 -27.83
N SER A 207 -19.47 68.88 -27.47
CA SER A 207 -18.78 70.16 -27.57
C SER A 207 -18.48 70.70 -26.17
N GLN A 208 -17.21 70.81 -25.82
CA GLN A 208 -16.77 71.53 -24.63
C GLN A 208 -16.64 73.01 -24.99
N ILE A 209 -17.45 73.86 -24.35
CA ILE A 209 -17.39 75.31 -24.46
C ILE A 209 -16.67 75.80 -23.21
N ASP A 210 -15.43 76.24 -23.38
CA ASP A 210 -14.57 76.84 -22.34
C ASP A 210 -14.54 78.35 -22.60
N HIS A 211 -15.15 79.11 -21.71
CA HIS A 211 -15.15 80.55 -21.77
C HIS A 211 -14.01 81.10 -20.92
N ASN A 212 -13.02 81.72 -21.56
CA ASN A 212 -12.02 82.53 -20.88
C ASN A 212 -12.21 84.01 -21.23
N TRP A 213 -11.71 84.92 -20.38
CA TRP A 213 -11.85 86.38 -20.52
C TRP A 213 -11.35 86.98 -21.85
N ILE A 214 -10.71 86.21 -22.74
CA ILE A 214 -10.05 86.70 -23.96
C ILE A 214 -10.77 86.22 -25.23
N GLN A 215 -11.14 84.92 -25.33
CA GLN A 215 -11.94 84.33 -26.41
C GLN A 215 -12.47 82.93 -26.02
N PRO A 216 -13.78 82.64 -26.19
CA PRO A 216 -14.31 81.30 -25.92
C PRO A 216 -13.66 80.28 -26.87
N SER A 217 -13.17 79.18 -26.30
CA SER A 217 -12.67 78.04 -27.06
C SER A 217 -13.73 76.94 -27.08
N THR A 218 -13.96 76.34 -28.25
CA THR A 218 -14.87 75.20 -28.37
C THR A 218 -14.13 74.01 -28.96
N ARG A 219 -14.07 72.90 -28.22
CA ARG A 219 -13.54 71.62 -28.70
C ARG A 219 -14.69 70.67 -28.98
N GLN A 220 -14.63 69.96 -30.10
CA GLN A 220 -15.69 69.09 -30.56
C GLN A 220 -15.19 67.65 -30.76
N TYR A 221 -15.94 66.70 -30.23
CA TYR A 221 -15.65 65.27 -30.32
C TYR A 221 -16.86 64.57 -30.92
N GLN A 222 -16.67 63.89 -32.04
CA GLN A 222 -17.73 63.15 -32.74
C GLN A 222 -17.54 61.65 -32.55
N PHE A 223 -18.57 60.98 -32.05
CA PHE A 223 -18.57 59.55 -31.81
C PHE A 223 -19.99 58.98 -31.89
N SER A 224 -20.09 57.67 -31.97
CA SER A 224 -21.35 56.93 -31.87
C SER A 224 -21.21 55.85 -30.79
N ILE A 225 -22.31 55.55 -30.11
CA ILE A 225 -22.31 54.55 -29.04
C ILE A 225 -22.98 53.28 -29.54
N GLN A 226 -22.28 52.16 -29.40
CA GLN A 226 -22.84 50.84 -29.66
C GLN A 226 -23.45 50.30 -28.36
N PRO A 227 -24.77 50.06 -28.30
CA PRO A 227 -25.39 49.59 -27.08
C PRO A 227 -24.99 48.16 -26.76
N LEU A 228 -24.83 47.86 -25.47
CA LEU A 228 -24.90 46.50 -24.97
C LEU A 228 -26.37 46.07 -24.96
N ALA A 229 -26.68 44.89 -25.48
CA ALA A 229 -28.07 44.43 -25.55
C ALA A 229 -28.62 44.18 -24.13
N ALA A 230 -29.58 44.97 -23.67
CA ALA A 230 -30.07 44.95 -22.29
C ALA A 230 -30.55 43.56 -21.82
N ARG A 231 -31.25 42.81 -22.69
CA ARG A 231 -31.75 41.47 -22.38
C ARG A 231 -30.61 40.44 -22.26
N VAL A 232 -29.61 40.53 -23.12
CA VAL A 232 -28.40 39.70 -23.07
C VAL A 232 -27.56 40.06 -21.84
N GLN A 233 -27.47 41.35 -21.49
CA GLN A 233 -26.81 41.84 -20.27
C GLN A 233 -27.47 41.31 -19.00
N GLN A 234 -28.79 41.36 -18.94
CA GLN A 234 -29.55 40.85 -17.79
C GLN A 234 -29.35 39.33 -17.64
N LEU A 235 -29.41 38.57 -18.75
CA LEU A 235 -29.17 37.14 -18.73
C LEU A 235 -27.70 36.84 -18.38
N ALA A 236 -26.74 37.55 -18.97
CA ALA A 236 -25.33 37.39 -18.67
C ALA A 236 -25.03 37.63 -17.19
N ARG A 237 -25.59 38.67 -16.56
CA ARG A 237 -25.44 38.90 -15.11
C ARG A 237 -26.06 37.81 -14.24
N ARG A 238 -27.23 37.29 -14.64
CA ARG A 238 -27.86 36.15 -13.95
C ARG A 238 -27.00 34.89 -14.02
N LEU A 239 -26.30 34.68 -15.13
CA LEU A 239 -25.44 33.52 -15.36
C LEU A 239 -24.01 33.71 -14.81
N SER A 240 -23.50 34.94 -14.76
CA SER A 240 -22.13 35.25 -14.35
C SER A 240 -21.94 35.15 -12.83
N GLY A 241 -22.99 35.36 -12.04
CA GLY A 241 -22.88 35.34 -10.57
C GLY A 241 -21.82 36.31 -10.04
N GLU A 242 -21.36 36.10 -8.80
CA GLU A 242 -20.30 36.91 -8.17
C GLU A 242 -18.89 36.53 -8.65
N THR A 243 -18.74 35.35 -9.24
CA THR A 243 -17.44 34.72 -9.46
C THR A 243 -17.03 34.64 -10.93
N ARG A 244 -17.90 34.96 -11.89
CA ARG A 244 -17.61 34.72 -13.31
C ARG A 244 -17.79 35.98 -14.14
N GLN A 245 -17.08 36.03 -15.25
CA GLN A 245 -17.21 37.06 -16.27
C GLN A 245 -17.69 36.44 -17.57
N ILE A 246 -18.65 37.07 -18.24
CA ILE A 246 -19.18 36.64 -19.54
C ILE A 246 -18.98 37.77 -20.54
N MET A 247 -18.49 37.44 -21.72
CA MET A 247 -18.36 38.35 -22.85
C MET A 247 -18.88 37.70 -24.11
N VAL A 248 -19.70 38.43 -24.88
CA VAL A 248 -20.28 37.98 -26.13
C VAL A 248 -19.79 38.88 -27.25
N VAL A 249 -19.15 38.28 -28.24
CA VAL A 249 -18.60 38.95 -29.41
C VAL A 249 -19.23 38.36 -30.67
N ASP A 250 -19.51 39.18 -31.67
CA ASP A 250 -19.99 38.69 -32.98
C ASP A 250 -18.83 38.33 -33.93
N ALA A 251 -19.18 37.76 -35.09
CA ALA A 251 -18.27 37.32 -36.15
C ALA A 251 -17.27 38.40 -36.61
N ASP A 252 -17.66 39.66 -36.55
CA ASP A 252 -16.88 40.81 -37.03
C ASP A 252 -16.02 41.40 -35.89
N GLY A 253 -16.06 40.81 -34.69
CA GLY A 253 -15.30 41.25 -33.52
C GLY A 253 -16.01 42.32 -32.69
N TYR A 254 -17.30 42.59 -32.95
CA TYR A 254 -18.08 43.56 -32.18
C TYR A 254 -18.54 43.00 -30.85
N LEU A 255 -18.42 43.81 -29.81
CA LEU A 255 -18.85 43.46 -28.46
C LEU A 255 -20.37 43.68 -28.33
N ILE A 256 -21.10 42.59 -28.07
CA ILE A 256 -22.57 42.58 -27.93
C ILE A 256 -22.98 42.69 -26.46
N ALA A 257 -22.27 41.98 -25.60
CA ALA A 257 -22.48 42.00 -24.16
C ALA A 257 -21.16 41.69 -23.44
N LYS A 258 -21.00 42.24 -22.24
CA LYS A 258 -19.87 42.01 -21.34
C LYS A 258 -20.40 42.18 -19.93
N THR A 259 -20.01 41.32 -18.99
CA THR A 259 -20.25 41.55 -17.57
C THR A 259 -19.02 42.17 -16.92
N THR A 260 -19.21 42.87 -15.81
CA THR A 260 -18.09 43.42 -15.05
C THR A 260 -17.25 42.26 -14.50
N PRO A 261 -15.91 42.34 -14.55
CA PRO A 261 -15.07 41.31 -13.95
C PRO A 261 -15.29 41.25 -12.43
N PRO A 262 -15.28 40.05 -11.83
CA PRO A 262 -15.12 39.87 -10.39
C PRO A 262 -13.84 40.55 -9.88
N GLU A 263 -13.80 40.86 -8.58
CA GLU A 263 -12.57 41.34 -7.95
C GLU A 263 -11.43 40.33 -8.16
N GLU A 264 -10.21 40.84 -8.38
CA GLU A 264 -8.99 40.04 -8.59
C GLU A 264 -8.89 39.28 -9.94
N MET A 265 -9.89 39.37 -10.83
CA MET A 265 -9.83 38.73 -12.16
C MET A 265 -9.44 39.71 -13.29
N PRO A 266 -8.55 39.29 -14.21
CA PRO A 266 -8.24 40.07 -15.41
C PRO A 266 -9.48 40.20 -16.32
N SER A 267 -9.67 41.38 -16.90
CA SER A 267 -10.77 41.61 -17.85
C SER A 267 -10.60 40.80 -19.13
N LEU A 268 -11.68 40.17 -19.58
CA LEU A 268 -11.74 39.54 -20.90
C LEU A 268 -11.48 40.53 -22.04
N LEU A 269 -10.61 40.14 -22.98
CA LEU A 269 -10.26 40.92 -24.17
C LEU A 269 -10.95 40.39 -25.42
N ARG A 270 -11.34 41.29 -26.32
CA ARG A 270 -11.98 40.91 -27.60
C ARG A 270 -11.10 40.02 -28.48
N SER A 271 -9.77 40.16 -28.37
CA SER A 271 -8.78 39.33 -29.07
C SER A 271 -8.88 37.85 -28.72
N ASP A 272 -9.42 37.55 -27.54
CA ASP A 272 -9.49 36.18 -27.02
C ASP A 272 -10.69 35.44 -27.62
N ALA A 273 -11.63 36.18 -28.25
CA ALA A 273 -12.94 35.69 -28.65
C ALA A 273 -12.93 34.62 -29.75
N TRP A 274 -11.80 34.39 -30.40
CA TRP A 274 -11.70 33.41 -31.48
C TRP A 274 -10.60 32.36 -31.25
N GLN A 275 -10.04 32.31 -30.04
CA GLN A 275 -9.14 31.23 -29.65
C GLN A 275 -9.95 29.97 -29.33
N SER A 276 -9.60 28.83 -29.93
CA SER A 276 -10.44 27.63 -29.95
C SER A 276 -10.37 26.77 -28.68
N ASN A 277 -9.42 27.03 -27.79
CA ASN A 277 -9.14 26.14 -26.66
C ASN A 277 -9.51 26.79 -25.33
N ALA A 278 -10.02 25.98 -24.40
CA ALA A 278 -10.08 26.39 -23.00
C ALA A 278 -8.65 26.64 -22.50
N VAL A 279 -8.40 27.83 -21.95
CA VAL A 279 -7.11 28.22 -21.40
C VAL A 279 -7.27 28.34 -19.90
N MET A 280 -6.49 27.56 -19.16
CA MET A 280 -6.42 27.66 -17.71
C MET A 280 -5.15 28.44 -17.36
N THR A 281 -5.33 29.55 -16.66
CA THR A 281 -4.26 30.33 -16.04
C THR A 281 -4.20 30.04 -14.54
N ASP A 282 -3.22 30.60 -13.84
CA ASP A 282 -3.14 30.48 -12.38
C ASP A 282 -4.34 31.13 -11.66
N GLN A 283 -4.99 32.12 -12.30
CA GLN A 283 -6.08 32.89 -11.69
C GLN A 283 -7.46 32.47 -12.20
N ASP A 284 -7.57 32.07 -13.48
CA ASP A 284 -8.85 31.82 -14.13
C ASP A 284 -8.84 30.67 -15.15
N ILE A 285 -10.00 30.04 -15.32
CA ILE A 285 -10.30 29.21 -16.48
C ILE A 285 -11.12 30.04 -17.46
N ARG A 286 -10.61 30.15 -18.69
CA ARG A 286 -11.27 30.82 -19.80
C ARG A 286 -11.74 29.78 -20.79
N ILE A 287 -13.02 29.81 -21.10
CA ILE A 287 -13.57 29.01 -22.20
C ILE A 287 -14.13 29.92 -23.27
N ASN A 288 -13.94 29.50 -24.52
CA ASN A 288 -14.58 30.13 -25.66
C ASN A 288 -15.58 29.14 -26.27
N VAL A 289 -16.81 29.59 -26.42
CA VAL A 289 -17.91 28.79 -26.98
C VAL A 289 -18.40 29.50 -28.24
N PRO A 290 -17.95 29.07 -29.43
CA PRO A 290 -18.51 29.55 -30.68
C PRO A 290 -19.95 29.03 -30.82
N LEU A 291 -20.88 29.93 -31.08
CA LEU A 291 -22.29 29.63 -31.32
C LEU A 291 -22.69 30.09 -32.71
N MET A 292 -23.43 29.23 -33.40
CA MET A 292 -24.11 29.55 -34.65
C MET A 292 -25.59 29.78 -34.32
N THR A 293 -26.06 30.99 -34.60
CA THR A 293 -27.46 31.43 -34.48
C THR A 293 -28.05 31.62 -35.87
N GLU A 294 -29.36 31.83 -35.96
CA GLU A 294 -30.01 32.17 -37.23
C GLU A 294 -29.56 33.55 -37.76
N THR A 295 -29.13 34.43 -36.85
CA THR A 295 -28.72 35.83 -37.11
C THR A 295 -27.23 36.01 -37.40
N GLY A 296 -26.40 35.00 -37.14
CA GLY A 296 -24.96 35.05 -37.39
C GLY A 296 -24.12 34.07 -36.58
N ARG A 297 -22.82 34.33 -36.54
CA ARG A 297 -21.88 33.60 -35.69
C ARG A 297 -21.49 34.50 -34.52
N TYR A 298 -21.58 33.96 -33.32
CA TYR A 298 -21.17 34.62 -32.08
C TYR A 298 -20.14 33.78 -31.36
N SER A 299 -19.32 34.41 -30.53
CA SER A 299 -18.42 33.73 -29.62
C SER A 299 -18.65 34.23 -28.20
N ILE A 300 -18.92 33.28 -27.30
CA ILE A 300 -19.12 33.56 -25.89
C ILE A 300 -17.87 33.15 -25.13
N LEU A 301 -17.22 34.12 -24.52
CA LEU A 301 -16.13 33.90 -23.59
C LEU A 301 -16.68 33.90 -22.18
N ILE A 302 -16.27 32.91 -21.41
CA ILE A 302 -16.58 32.83 -19.99
C ILE A 302 -15.26 32.65 -19.24
N ALA A 303 -15.00 33.52 -18.28
CA ALA A 303 -13.93 33.37 -17.31
C ALA A 303 -14.54 33.03 -15.95
N ALA A 304 -14.00 32.01 -15.28
CA ALA A 304 -14.36 31.64 -13.91
C ALA A 304 -13.09 31.42 -13.09
N PRO A 305 -13.12 31.59 -11.76
CA PRO A 305 -11.91 31.53 -10.95
C PRO A 305 -11.52 30.07 -10.74
N THR A 306 -10.21 29.80 -10.77
CA THR A 306 -9.69 28.44 -10.53
C THR A 306 -10.04 27.95 -9.11
N SER A 307 -10.28 28.85 -8.17
CA SER A 307 -10.67 28.54 -6.79
C SER A 307 -12.00 27.79 -6.65
N GLU A 308 -12.96 27.94 -7.58
CA GLU A 308 -14.21 27.16 -7.57
C GLU A 308 -13.94 25.66 -7.82
N ILE A 309 -12.96 25.35 -8.66
CA ILE A 309 -12.50 23.97 -8.92
C ILE A 309 -11.73 23.46 -7.71
N VAL A 310 -10.82 24.30 -7.22
CA VAL A 310 -9.84 23.93 -6.19
C VAL A 310 -10.51 23.74 -4.83
N GLY A 311 -11.54 24.51 -4.48
CA GLY A 311 -12.18 24.41 -3.15
C GLY A 311 -12.85 23.05 -2.90
N SER A 312 -13.62 22.56 -3.89
CA SER A 312 -14.26 21.24 -3.80
C SER A 312 -13.22 20.10 -3.90
N ALA A 313 -12.21 20.26 -4.76
CA ALA A 313 -11.11 19.30 -4.89
C ALA A 313 -10.23 19.24 -3.64
N GLN A 314 -9.96 20.37 -2.96
CA GLN A 314 -9.18 20.44 -1.73
C GLN A 314 -9.83 19.67 -0.59
N GLN A 315 -11.14 19.78 -0.42
CA GLN A 315 -11.84 18.99 0.61
C GLN A 315 -11.74 17.49 0.32
N ALA A 316 -11.97 17.08 -0.94
CA ALA A 316 -11.81 15.70 -1.35
C ALA A 316 -10.38 15.19 -1.12
N LEU A 317 -9.37 16.03 -1.40
CA LEU A 317 -7.96 15.72 -1.16
C LEU A 317 -7.63 15.54 0.31
N VAL A 318 -8.09 16.46 1.16
CA VAL A 318 -7.88 16.37 2.61
C VAL A 318 -8.55 15.12 3.16
N THR A 319 -9.76 14.77 2.72
CA THR A 319 -10.43 13.54 3.12
C THR A 319 -9.66 12.29 2.67
N LEU A 320 -9.20 12.23 1.41
CA LEU A 320 -8.38 11.12 0.92
C LEU A 320 -7.05 11.01 1.67
N ALA A 321 -6.42 12.14 2.01
CA ALA A 321 -5.20 12.17 2.80
C ALA A 321 -5.43 11.57 4.20
N TRP A 322 -6.50 11.97 4.90
CA TRP A 322 -6.84 11.38 6.20
C TRP A 322 -7.19 9.90 6.12
N GLN A 323 -7.90 9.46 5.08
CA GLN A 323 -8.23 8.05 4.86
C GLN A 323 -6.97 7.21 4.60
N THR A 324 -6.08 7.67 3.72
CA THR A 324 -4.81 6.98 3.43
C THR A 324 -3.90 6.93 4.66
N LEU A 325 -3.83 8.01 5.43
CA LEU A 325 -3.09 8.07 6.69
C LEU A 325 -3.69 7.12 7.74
N GLY A 326 -5.03 7.02 7.80
CA GLY A 326 -5.74 6.06 8.65
C GLY A 326 -5.42 4.61 8.29
N VAL A 327 -5.46 4.25 7.01
CA VAL A 327 -5.09 2.90 6.52
C VAL A 327 -3.63 2.59 6.85
N LEU A 328 -2.73 3.55 6.62
CA LEU A 328 -1.30 3.40 6.91
C LEU A 328 -1.06 3.19 8.42
N GLY A 329 -1.72 3.98 9.26
CA GLY A 329 -1.63 3.88 10.71
C GLY A 329 -2.12 2.53 11.22
N LEU A 330 -3.23 2.01 10.70
CA LEU A 330 -3.78 0.71 11.07
C LEU A 330 -2.85 -0.43 10.66
N LEU A 331 -2.23 -0.30 9.49
CA LEU A 331 -1.26 -1.26 8.95
C LEU A 331 0.04 -1.29 9.77
N ILE A 332 0.58 -0.12 10.12
CA ILE A 332 1.75 0.01 11.02
C ILE A 332 1.43 -0.56 12.40
N PHE A 333 0.26 -0.24 12.96
CA PHE A 333 -0.16 -0.74 14.26
C PHE A 333 -0.28 -2.28 14.28
N GLY A 334 -0.89 -2.86 13.25
CA GLY A 334 -0.97 -4.30 13.07
C GLY A 334 0.41 -4.96 12.95
N LEU A 335 1.32 -4.36 12.18
CA LEU A 335 2.70 -4.85 12.03
C LEU A 335 3.47 -4.78 13.35
N SER A 336 3.28 -3.72 14.13
CA SER A 336 3.94 -3.52 15.43
C SER A 336 3.49 -4.57 16.45
N ILE A 337 2.18 -4.84 16.54
CA ILE A 337 1.65 -5.92 17.40
C ILE A 337 2.20 -7.28 16.98
N TYR A 338 2.22 -7.56 15.67
CA TYR A 338 2.74 -8.82 15.14
C TYR A 338 4.22 -9.01 15.46
N SER A 339 5.05 -7.99 15.21
CA SER A 339 6.47 -7.99 15.51
C SER A 339 6.73 -8.14 17.01
N GLY A 340 5.96 -7.46 17.86
CA GLY A 340 6.06 -7.58 19.32
C GLY A 340 5.80 -9.00 19.80
N ARG A 341 4.74 -9.65 19.31
CA ARG A 341 4.44 -11.06 19.63
C ARG A 341 5.52 -12.02 19.18
N LEU A 342 6.06 -11.82 17.97
CA LEU A 342 7.14 -12.66 17.45
C LEU A 342 8.42 -12.51 18.29
N ALA A 343 8.80 -11.28 18.64
CA ALA A 343 9.96 -11.01 19.48
C ALA A 343 9.83 -11.63 20.87
N GLU A 344 8.63 -11.56 21.48
CA GLU A 344 8.36 -12.20 22.76
C GLU A 344 8.55 -13.72 22.69
N ARG A 345 8.01 -14.37 21.65
CA ARG A 345 8.16 -15.82 21.43
C ARG A 345 9.62 -16.23 21.25
N ILE A 346 10.39 -15.52 20.42
CA ILE A 346 11.82 -15.77 20.23
C ILE A 346 12.59 -15.59 21.56
N THR A 347 12.26 -14.56 22.34
CA THR A 347 12.91 -14.30 23.62
C THR A 347 12.60 -15.40 24.64
N ARG A 348 11.36 -15.92 24.63
CA ARG A 348 10.95 -17.07 25.45
C ARG A 348 11.71 -18.32 25.07
N LEU A 349 11.76 -18.66 23.78
CA LEU A 349 12.52 -19.80 23.26
C LEU A 349 14.00 -19.71 23.67
N ARG A 350 14.62 -18.54 23.50
CA ARG A 350 16.00 -18.28 23.95
C ARG A 350 16.19 -18.53 25.45
N LYS A 351 15.21 -18.11 26.28
CA LYS A 351 15.26 -18.29 27.74
C LYS A 351 15.13 -19.75 28.13
N GLU A 352 14.21 -20.48 27.49
CA GLU A 352 14.04 -21.93 27.67
C GLU A 352 15.33 -22.68 27.29
N LEU A 353 15.92 -22.37 26.13
CA LEU A 353 17.20 -22.97 25.71
C LEU A 353 18.34 -22.72 26.68
N LYS A 354 18.48 -21.47 27.16
CA LYS A 354 19.48 -21.14 28.17
C LYS A 354 19.27 -21.96 29.46
N SER A 355 18.02 -22.19 29.87
CA SER A 355 17.72 -22.96 31.08
C SER A 355 18.10 -24.45 30.96
N TYR A 356 18.08 -25.02 29.76
CA TYR A 356 18.57 -26.39 29.52
C TYR A 356 20.11 -26.48 29.48
N LEU A 357 20.79 -25.36 29.18
CA LEU A 357 22.26 -25.30 29.05
C LEU A 357 22.97 -24.86 30.34
N ASP A 358 22.27 -24.22 31.30
CA ASP A 358 22.91 -23.68 32.51
C ASP A 358 23.32 -24.79 33.51
N GLY A 359 24.59 -25.17 33.44
CA GLY A 359 25.45 -25.28 34.62
C GLY A 359 25.82 -26.67 35.14
N ARG A 360 25.13 -27.76 34.76
CA ARG A 360 25.48 -29.11 35.25
C ARG A 360 25.52 -30.21 34.20
N GLY A 361 25.26 -29.91 32.92
CA GLY A 361 25.27 -30.92 31.84
C GLY A 361 24.29 -32.08 32.06
N ARG A 362 23.36 -31.97 33.02
CA ARG A 362 22.43 -33.01 33.42
C ARG A 362 21.01 -32.63 33.07
N PHE A 363 20.50 -33.29 32.04
CA PHE A 363 19.10 -33.24 31.62
C PHE A 363 18.22 -33.85 32.71
N SER A 364 17.68 -33.02 33.61
CA SER A 364 16.85 -33.50 34.73
C SER A 364 15.37 -33.73 34.34
N ARG A 365 15.01 -33.40 33.10
CA ARG A 365 13.68 -33.55 32.49
C ARG A 365 13.81 -33.75 30.98
N GLU A 366 12.83 -34.41 30.37
CA GLU A 366 12.68 -34.42 28.91
C GLU A 366 12.60 -32.96 28.40
N PRO A 367 13.38 -32.60 27.36
CA PRO A 367 13.30 -31.28 26.77
C PRO A 367 11.91 -31.11 26.15
N SER A 368 11.16 -30.13 26.65
CA SER A 368 9.87 -29.71 26.07
C SER A 368 9.93 -28.21 25.86
N LEU A 369 9.78 -27.77 24.61
CA LEU A 369 9.73 -26.35 24.26
C LEU A 369 8.28 -25.90 24.11
N SER A 370 7.94 -24.74 24.66
CA SER A 370 6.53 -24.27 24.74
C SER A 370 5.87 -24.13 23.37
N ASP A 371 6.65 -23.77 22.35
CA ASP A 371 6.15 -23.47 21.01
C ASP A 371 6.13 -24.69 20.07
N ALA A 372 6.64 -25.86 20.49
CA ALA A 372 6.74 -27.06 19.65
C ALA A 372 5.39 -27.59 19.13
N LYS A 373 4.29 -27.28 19.82
CA LYS A 373 2.92 -27.62 19.41
C LYS A 373 2.34 -26.67 18.34
N THR A 374 3.01 -25.55 18.08
CA THR A 374 2.54 -24.55 17.13
C THR A 374 2.87 -24.98 15.70
N SER A 375 1.91 -24.82 14.79
CA SER A 375 2.02 -25.24 13.39
C SER A 375 2.70 -24.22 12.46
N ASP A 376 3.44 -23.26 13.03
CA ASP A 376 4.17 -22.22 12.32
C ASP A 376 5.69 -22.46 12.31
N GLU A 377 6.43 -21.58 11.64
CA GLU A 377 7.88 -21.70 11.42
C GLU A 377 8.67 -21.63 12.73
N VAL A 378 8.18 -20.86 13.70
CA VAL A 378 8.78 -20.80 15.04
C VAL A 378 8.52 -22.10 15.80
N GLY A 379 7.34 -22.70 15.63
CA GLY A 379 7.05 -24.02 16.18
C GLY A 379 7.84 -25.15 15.50
N GLU A 380 8.10 -25.05 14.20
CA GLU A 380 9.00 -25.97 13.47
C GLU A 380 10.42 -25.91 13.99
N LEU A 381 10.99 -24.71 14.09
CA LEU A 381 12.30 -24.50 14.70
C LEU A 381 12.34 -25.03 16.15
N SER A 382 11.26 -24.85 16.91
CA SER A 382 11.16 -25.39 18.27
C SER A 382 11.22 -26.92 18.27
N ARG A 383 10.54 -27.62 17.35
CA ARG A 383 10.60 -29.08 17.25
C ARG A 383 12.00 -29.59 16.88
N ASP A 384 12.65 -28.95 15.93
CA ASP A 384 14.01 -29.32 15.50
C ASP A 384 15.00 -29.19 16.65
N ILE A 385 14.93 -28.07 17.39
CA ILE A 385 15.80 -27.85 18.54
C ILE A 385 15.49 -28.86 19.67
N GLU A 386 14.22 -29.19 19.90
CA GLU A 386 13.83 -30.20 20.88
C GLU A 386 14.41 -31.57 20.55
N GLN A 387 14.46 -31.93 19.26
CA GLN A 387 15.08 -33.18 18.79
C GLN A 387 16.58 -33.21 19.09
N VAL A 388 17.30 -32.13 18.76
CA VAL A 388 18.74 -32.01 19.06
C VAL A 388 19.01 -32.12 20.56
N LEU A 389 18.18 -31.49 21.40
CA LEU A 389 18.31 -31.59 22.86
C LEU A 389 18.09 -33.02 23.36
N ARG A 390 17.13 -33.77 22.79
CA ARG A 390 16.92 -35.18 23.13
C ARG A 390 18.12 -36.04 22.74
N ASP A 391 18.69 -35.83 21.57
CA ASP A 391 19.84 -36.58 21.08
C ASP A 391 21.07 -36.34 21.97
N LEU A 392 21.30 -35.07 22.35
CA LEU A 392 22.36 -34.70 23.28
C LEU A 392 22.16 -35.31 24.68
N ALA A 393 20.91 -35.38 25.16
CA ALA A 393 20.58 -36.03 26.43
C ALA A 393 20.88 -37.53 26.41
N ARG A 394 20.54 -38.23 25.31
CA ARG A 394 20.87 -39.64 25.13
C ARG A 394 22.38 -39.88 25.12
N TYR A 395 23.11 -39.04 24.38
CA TYR A 395 24.56 -39.14 24.25
C TYR A 395 25.31 -38.86 25.57
N THR A 396 24.86 -37.86 26.35
CA THR A 396 25.46 -37.58 27.66
C THR A 396 25.19 -38.68 28.68
N ALA A 397 23.98 -39.25 28.71
CA ALA A 397 23.66 -40.41 29.55
C ALA A 397 24.51 -41.64 29.19
N PHE A 398 24.80 -41.83 27.91
CA PHE A 398 25.71 -42.86 27.42
C PHE A 398 27.13 -42.69 27.97
N LEU A 399 27.72 -41.49 27.87
CA LEU A 399 29.05 -41.19 28.43
C LEU A 399 29.12 -41.36 29.95
N GLU A 400 28.05 -41.10 30.71
CA GLU A 400 28.03 -41.28 32.17
C GLU A 400 28.00 -42.77 32.60
N ARG A 401 27.42 -43.67 31.79
CA ARG A 401 27.20 -45.09 32.18
C ARG A 401 28.36 -46.01 31.80
N ILE A 402 28.97 -45.81 30.62
CA ILE A 402 30.01 -46.70 30.09
C ILE A 402 31.21 -46.91 31.04
N PRO A 403 31.85 -45.86 31.58
CA PRO A 403 33.09 -46.05 32.34
C PRO A 403 32.87 -46.87 33.62
N ARG A 404 31.69 -46.72 34.24
CA ARG A 404 31.34 -47.45 35.46
C ARG A 404 31.18 -48.94 35.17
N THR A 405 30.46 -49.28 34.11
CA THR A 405 30.20 -50.68 33.76
C THR A 405 31.44 -51.39 33.24
N LEU A 406 32.22 -50.75 32.36
CA LEU A 406 33.51 -51.30 31.90
C LEU A 406 34.47 -51.58 33.07
N ARG A 407 34.50 -50.70 34.08
CA ARG A 407 35.32 -50.92 35.28
C ARG A 407 34.92 -52.18 36.03
N HIS A 408 33.63 -52.47 36.17
CA HIS A 408 33.15 -53.68 36.85
C HIS A 408 33.46 -54.94 36.03
N GLU A 409 33.20 -54.93 34.73
CA GLU A 409 33.38 -56.08 33.83
C GLU A 409 34.84 -56.43 33.59
N LEU A 410 35.76 -55.47 33.64
CA LEU A 410 37.20 -55.73 33.56
C LEU A 410 37.80 -56.13 34.91
N SER A 411 37.28 -55.60 36.03
CA SER A 411 37.82 -55.91 37.36
C SER A 411 37.61 -57.37 37.76
N ASN A 412 36.47 -57.97 37.40
CA ASN A 412 36.17 -59.36 37.74
C ASN A 412 37.17 -60.38 37.16
N PRO A 413 37.42 -60.42 35.83
CA PRO A 413 38.41 -61.34 35.27
C PRO A 413 39.84 -60.98 35.72
N MET A 414 40.15 -59.70 35.90
CA MET A 414 41.45 -59.26 36.43
C MET A 414 41.72 -59.82 37.83
N SER A 415 40.74 -59.75 38.73
CA SER A 415 40.84 -60.33 40.07
C SER A 415 40.98 -61.86 40.02
N ALA A 416 40.23 -62.54 39.14
CA ALA A 416 40.34 -63.99 38.97
C ALA A 416 41.73 -64.42 38.45
N ILE A 417 42.32 -63.67 37.51
CA ILE A 417 43.70 -63.90 37.03
C ILE A 417 44.70 -63.68 38.17
N GLN A 418 44.60 -62.55 38.88
CA GLN A 418 45.50 -62.22 39.99
C GLN A 418 45.48 -63.28 41.08
N THR A 419 44.29 -63.65 41.59
CA THR A 419 44.15 -64.69 42.62
C THR A 419 44.62 -66.05 42.12
N SER A 420 44.38 -66.40 40.85
CA SER A 420 44.85 -67.68 40.29
C SER A 420 46.39 -67.73 40.20
N LEU A 421 47.04 -66.61 39.85
CA LEU A 421 48.51 -66.51 39.79
C LEU A 421 49.16 -66.48 41.18
N GLU A 422 48.53 -65.80 42.15
CA GLU A 422 48.96 -65.80 43.55
C GLU A 422 48.92 -67.22 44.13
N LEU A 423 47.79 -67.93 43.97
CA LEU A 423 47.65 -69.31 44.44
C LEU A 423 48.57 -70.29 43.70
N LEU A 424 48.86 -70.06 42.42
CA LEU A 424 49.79 -70.89 41.64
C LEU A 424 51.23 -70.85 42.19
N SER A 425 51.60 -69.75 42.86
CA SER A 425 52.97 -69.54 43.36
C SER A 425 53.28 -70.39 44.60
N ASP A 426 52.26 -70.72 45.40
CA ASP A 426 52.38 -71.48 46.65
C ASP A 426 51.88 -72.94 46.56
N GLU A 427 51.22 -73.32 45.45
CA GLU A 427 50.63 -74.64 45.25
C GLU A 427 51.65 -75.68 44.76
N GLN A 428 51.66 -76.88 45.35
CA GLN A 428 52.59 -77.97 45.01
C GLN A 428 51.92 -79.15 44.30
N ASP A 429 50.58 -79.25 44.34
CA ASP A 429 49.84 -80.29 43.64
C ASP A 429 49.76 -80.01 42.11
N PRO A 430 50.28 -80.91 41.24
CA PRO A 430 50.22 -80.75 39.79
C PRO A 430 48.80 -80.64 39.21
N GLU A 431 47.80 -81.33 39.78
CA GLU A 431 46.42 -81.22 39.30
C GLU A 431 45.82 -79.84 39.62
N GLN A 432 46.14 -79.33 40.81
CA GLN A 432 45.65 -78.05 41.31
C GLN A 432 46.32 -76.87 40.58
N GLN A 433 47.62 -76.99 40.28
CA GLN A 433 48.33 -76.06 39.38
C GLN A 433 47.71 -76.01 37.97
N ALA A 434 47.35 -77.17 37.39
CA ALA A 434 46.71 -77.21 36.08
C ALA A 434 45.33 -76.51 36.08
N ARG A 435 44.54 -76.68 37.16
CA ARG A 435 43.25 -75.98 37.34
C ARG A 435 43.41 -74.47 37.49
N LEU A 436 44.40 -74.02 38.25
CA LEU A 436 44.69 -72.60 38.45
C LEU A 436 45.20 -71.94 37.16
N ARG A 437 46.09 -72.60 36.41
CA ARG A 437 46.51 -72.14 35.06
C ARG A 437 45.33 -72.04 34.10
N ALA A 438 44.50 -73.07 34.02
CA ALA A 438 43.29 -73.05 33.18
C ALA A 438 42.31 -71.94 33.61
N THR A 439 42.29 -71.57 34.89
CA THR A 439 41.44 -70.47 35.38
C THR A 439 42.02 -69.09 35.00
N ALA A 440 43.34 -68.91 35.10
CA ALA A 440 44.01 -67.71 34.61
C ALA A 440 43.87 -67.54 33.08
N GLU A 441 44.07 -68.61 32.31
CA GLU A 441 43.91 -68.61 30.85
C GLU A 441 42.47 -68.28 30.43
N ARG A 442 41.47 -68.88 31.09
CA ARG A 442 40.06 -68.51 30.87
C ARG A 442 39.78 -67.05 31.24
N GLY A 443 40.40 -66.54 32.30
CA GLY A 443 40.32 -65.12 32.68
C GLY A 443 40.86 -64.19 31.59
N ILE A 444 42.02 -64.53 31.00
CA ILE A 444 42.64 -63.77 29.91
C ILE A 444 41.75 -63.80 28.66
N GLN A 445 41.30 -64.98 28.24
CA GLN A 445 40.39 -65.12 27.09
C GLN A 445 39.08 -64.35 27.30
N LYS A 446 38.55 -64.34 28.52
CA LYS A 446 37.36 -63.57 28.88
C LYS A 446 37.61 -62.06 28.74
N LEU A 447 38.77 -61.58 29.18
CA LEU A 447 39.15 -60.17 29.08
C LEU A 447 39.32 -59.74 27.61
N GLU A 448 40.02 -60.55 26.81
CA GLU A 448 40.18 -60.32 25.36
C GLU A 448 38.83 -60.31 24.63
N SER A 449 37.95 -61.27 24.92
CA SER A 449 36.60 -61.33 24.35
C SER A 449 35.77 -60.10 24.73
N THR A 450 35.82 -59.67 25.99
CA THR A 450 35.12 -58.47 26.47
C THR A 450 35.64 -57.21 25.76
N LEU A 451 36.96 -57.06 25.63
CA LEU A 451 37.57 -55.91 24.95
C LEU A 451 37.22 -55.89 23.46
N ALA A 452 37.26 -57.05 22.79
CA ALA A 452 36.88 -57.18 21.40
C ALA A 452 35.42 -56.76 21.17
N LYS A 453 34.48 -57.24 22.01
CA LYS A 453 33.05 -56.90 21.88
C LYS A 453 32.75 -55.41 22.15
N VAL A 454 33.46 -54.77 23.08
CA VAL A 454 33.32 -53.33 23.33
C VAL A 454 33.85 -52.51 22.17
N THR A 455 34.99 -52.91 21.62
CA THR A 455 35.61 -52.24 20.46
C THR A 455 34.73 -52.43 19.21
N GLU A 456 34.18 -53.62 19.00
CA GLU A 456 33.22 -53.93 17.94
C GLU A 456 32.00 -53.00 18.04
N ALA A 457 31.35 -52.92 19.20
CA ALA A 457 30.18 -52.06 19.40
C ALA A 457 30.50 -50.57 19.17
N ALA A 458 31.62 -50.07 19.67
CA ALA A 458 32.03 -48.67 19.47
C ALA A 458 32.40 -48.36 18.01
N SER A 459 33.04 -49.31 17.31
CA SER A 459 33.38 -49.16 15.90
C SER A 459 32.15 -49.27 14.98
N LEU A 460 31.17 -50.09 15.36
CA LEU A 460 29.94 -50.29 14.61
C LEU A 460 29.09 -49.02 14.59
N GLU A 461 28.95 -48.33 15.72
CA GLU A 461 28.20 -47.08 15.80
C GLU A 461 28.77 -45.99 14.87
N GLU A 462 30.09 -45.96 14.68
CA GLU A 462 30.74 -45.05 13.74
C GLU A 462 30.62 -45.54 12.29
N ALA A 463 30.76 -46.85 12.05
CA ALA A 463 30.65 -47.45 10.71
C ALA A 463 29.24 -47.30 10.11
N LEU A 464 28.20 -47.36 10.93
CA LEU A 464 26.79 -47.24 10.48
C LEU A 464 26.41 -45.82 10.01
N ARG A 465 27.21 -44.78 10.30
CA ARG A 465 26.89 -43.39 9.93
C ARG A 465 27.13 -43.06 8.46
N ASP A 466 28.08 -43.74 7.83
CA ASP A 466 28.55 -43.47 6.45
C ASP A 466 28.33 -44.67 5.52
N GLU A 467 27.45 -45.62 5.87
CA GLU A 467 27.29 -46.87 5.14
C GLU A 467 26.22 -46.77 4.04
N ASP A 468 26.59 -47.15 2.81
CA ASP A 468 25.69 -47.15 1.65
C ASP A 468 24.60 -48.23 1.80
N GLN A 469 23.34 -47.83 1.62
CA GLN A 469 22.19 -48.74 1.63
C GLN A 469 21.83 -49.17 0.20
N HIS A 470 21.63 -50.47 -0.01
CA HIS A 470 21.20 -51.05 -1.27
C HIS A 470 20.05 -52.03 -1.07
N ARG A 471 19.45 -52.48 -2.18
CA ARG A 471 18.35 -53.46 -2.14
C ARG A 471 18.94 -54.87 -2.04
N PHE A 472 18.47 -55.68 -1.10
CA PHE A 472 18.87 -57.09 -1.00
C PHE A 472 17.70 -57.99 -0.56
N ASN A 473 17.83 -59.30 -0.81
CA ASN A 473 16.79 -60.29 -0.52
C ASN A 473 16.95 -60.84 0.91
N VAL A 474 16.06 -60.42 1.80
CA VAL A 474 16.07 -60.78 3.22
C VAL A 474 15.72 -62.24 3.44
N ALA A 475 14.69 -62.74 2.73
CA ALA A 475 14.23 -64.11 2.88
C ALA A 475 15.33 -65.13 2.55
N ARG A 476 16.20 -64.83 1.56
CA ARG A 476 17.36 -65.67 1.24
C ARG A 476 18.39 -65.67 2.37
N ILE A 477 18.83 -64.49 2.80
CA ILE A 477 19.85 -64.36 3.85
C ILE A 477 19.39 -65.02 5.15
N THR A 478 18.13 -64.83 5.54
CA THR A 478 17.61 -65.44 6.77
C THR A 478 17.57 -66.97 6.69
N ARG A 479 17.18 -67.55 5.55
CA ARG A 479 17.23 -69.01 5.37
C ARG A 479 18.66 -69.55 5.42
N ASP A 480 19.59 -68.88 4.76
CA ASP A 480 20.99 -69.30 4.70
C ASP A 480 21.64 -69.28 6.09
N ALA A 481 21.36 -68.24 6.89
CA ALA A 481 21.84 -68.13 8.26
C ALA A 481 21.24 -69.21 9.18
N VAL A 482 19.92 -69.45 9.12
CA VAL A 482 19.27 -70.50 9.93
C VAL A 482 19.81 -71.89 9.57
N ALA A 483 19.96 -72.20 8.28
CA ALA A 483 20.53 -73.47 7.82
C ALA A 483 22.02 -73.63 8.19
N SER A 484 22.74 -72.53 8.37
CA SER A 484 24.14 -72.55 8.84
C SER A 484 24.21 -72.90 10.32
N ILE A 485 23.41 -72.23 11.16
CA ILE A 485 23.46 -72.43 12.61
C ILE A 485 22.82 -73.77 13.03
N GLU A 486 21.80 -74.24 12.33
CA GLU A 486 21.19 -75.57 12.55
C GLU A 486 22.21 -76.70 12.38
N ARG A 487 23.16 -76.56 11.43
CA ARG A 487 24.25 -77.53 11.25
C ARG A 487 25.29 -77.50 12.37
N THR A 488 25.43 -76.37 13.05
CA THR A 488 26.41 -76.17 14.13
C THR A 488 25.83 -76.55 15.49
N VAL A 489 24.54 -76.29 15.69
CA VAL A 489 23.78 -76.48 16.94
C VAL A 489 22.67 -77.50 16.68
N SER A 490 23.04 -78.78 16.69
CA SER A 490 22.15 -79.92 16.37
C SER A 490 21.32 -80.42 17.56
N ASP A 491 21.52 -79.85 18.74
CA ASP A 491 20.88 -80.18 20.01
C ASP A 491 19.57 -79.39 20.27
N ARG A 492 19.12 -78.58 19.29
CA ARG A 492 17.89 -77.77 19.35
C ARG A 492 17.04 -77.96 18.10
N THR A 493 15.74 -77.70 18.21
CA THR A 493 14.81 -77.80 17.08
C THR A 493 14.62 -76.42 16.43
N TRP A 494 14.90 -76.32 15.13
CA TRP A 494 14.75 -75.09 14.36
C TRP A 494 13.47 -75.12 13.53
N VAL A 495 12.65 -74.07 13.65
CA VAL A 495 11.41 -73.89 12.86
C VAL A 495 11.54 -72.60 12.06
N THR A 496 11.31 -72.67 10.75
CA THR A 496 11.35 -71.49 9.87
C THR A 496 9.95 -71.15 9.35
N GLU A 497 9.51 -69.93 9.62
CA GLU A 497 8.25 -69.35 9.13
C GLU A 497 8.56 -68.23 8.13
N ILE A 498 9.17 -68.61 7.00
CA ILE A 498 9.60 -67.69 5.95
C ILE A 498 8.93 -68.10 4.65
N SER A 499 8.24 -67.16 3.99
CA SER A 499 7.63 -67.40 2.67
C SER A 499 8.70 -67.74 1.61
N ASP A 500 8.34 -68.56 0.62
CA ASP A 500 9.19 -68.84 -0.55
C ASP A 500 9.33 -67.63 -1.48
N GLU A 501 8.54 -66.58 -1.26
CA GLU A 501 8.59 -65.34 -2.03
C GLU A 501 9.85 -64.50 -1.77
N THR A 502 10.23 -63.69 -2.76
CA THR A 502 11.37 -62.78 -2.65
C THR A 502 10.97 -61.52 -1.90
N ILE A 503 11.48 -61.36 -0.67
CA ILE A 503 11.27 -60.17 0.15
C ILE A 503 12.50 -59.27 0.05
N MET A 504 12.33 -58.07 -0.48
CA MET A 504 13.42 -57.09 -0.64
C MET A 504 13.31 -55.99 0.40
N ILE A 505 14.43 -55.59 1.01
CA ILE A 505 14.51 -54.37 1.85
C ILE A 505 15.66 -53.48 1.41
N LEU A 506 15.62 -52.22 1.86
CA LEU A 506 16.71 -51.27 1.71
C LEU A 506 17.63 -51.32 2.94
N GLY A 507 18.93 -51.54 2.74
CA GLY A 507 19.94 -51.53 3.81
C GLY A 507 21.27 -52.15 3.37
N ASN A 508 22.08 -52.57 4.34
CA ASN A 508 23.34 -53.27 4.08
C ASN A 508 23.18 -54.76 4.43
N ASP A 509 23.52 -55.65 3.49
CA ASP A 509 23.33 -57.10 3.63
C ASP A 509 24.25 -57.70 4.71
N LEU A 510 25.51 -57.30 4.77
CA LEU A 510 26.48 -57.74 5.79
C LEU A 510 26.04 -57.32 7.20
N ARG A 511 25.47 -56.11 7.36
CA ARG A 511 24.91 -55.67 8.64
C ARG A 511 23.68 -56.46 9.02
N PHE A 512 22.81 -56.75 8.06
CA PHE A 512 21.64 -57.58 8.32
C PHE A 512 22.03 -59.00 8.74
N GLU A 513 23.02 -59.61 8.09
CA GLU A 513 23.63 -60.89 8.52
C GLU A 513 24.16 -60.78 9.96
N GLN A 514 24.94 -59.75 10.26
CA GLN A 514 25.48 -59.52 11.60
C GLN A 514 24.37 -59.37 12.65
N MET A 515 23.29 -58.64 12.36
CA MET A 515 22.13 -58.50 13.24
C MET A 515 21.44 -59.85 13.47
N LEU A 516 21.25 -60.62 12.41
CA LEU A 516 20.61 -61.92 12.48
C LEU A 516 21.45 -62.91 13.29
N ASP A 517 22.77 -62.95 13.07
CA ASP A 517 23.68 -63.78 13.86
C ASP A 517 23.57 -63.45 15.35
N LYS A 518 23.53 -62.16 15.73
CA LYS A 518 23.35 -61.77 17.14
C LYS A 518 21.99 -62.17 17.71
N LEU A 519 20.93 -62.16 16.90
CA LEU A 519 19.60 -62.63 17.32
C LEU A 519 19.57 -64.15 17.50
N LEU A 520 20.19 -64.90 16.59
CA LEU A 520 20.24 -66.36 16.63
C LEU A 520 21.15 -66.88 17.76
N ASP A 521 22.30 -66.24 17.97
CA ASP A 521 23.19 -66.49 19.12
C ASP A 521 22.44 -66.25 20.43
N ASN A 522 21.69 -65.15 20.52
CA ASN A 522 20.89 -64.85 21.70
C ASN A 522 19.80 -65.91 21.93
N ALA A 523 19.07 -66.30 20.89
CA ALA A 523 18.07 -67.36 20.99
C ALA A 523 18.70 -68.69 21.42
N CYS A 524 19.88 -69.03 20.91
CA CYS A 524 20.64 -70.20 21.33
C CYS A 524 21.01 -70.13 22.81
N ASP A 525 21.64 -69.05 23.27
CA ASP A 525 22.10 -68.90 24.65
C ASP A 525 20.98 -69.10 25.69
N PHE A 526 19.76 -68.66 25.36
CA PHE A 526 18.61 -68.69 26.28
C PHE A 526 17.64 -69.86 26.06
N THR A 527 17.93 -70.78 25.13
CA THR A 527 17.10 -71.97 24.90
C THR A 527 17.71 -73.22 25.55
N PRO A 528 16.95 -73.94 26.41
CA PRO A 528 17.43 -75.19 27.01
C PRO A 528 17.70 -76.27 25.95
N GLU A 529 18.50 -77.28 26.30
CA GLU A 529 18.76 -78.44 25.43
C GLU A 529 17.45 -79.11 24.99
N GLY A 530 17.28 -79.34 23.68
CA GLY A 530 16.07 -79.90 23.09
C GLY A 530 14.90 -78.90 22.90
N GLY A 531 15.06 -77.63 23.29
CA GLY A 531 14.06 -76.59 23.10
C GLY A 531 13.88 -76.15 21.64
N VAL A 532 12.81 -75.40 21.38
CA VAL A 532 12.44 -74.93 20.03
C VAL A 532 12.82 -73.45 19.83
N ILE A 533 13.44 -73.16 18.67
CA ILE A 533 13.69 -71.79 18.18
C ILE A 533 12.94 -71.61 16.86
N THR A 534 12.09 -70.60 16.79
CA THR A 534 11.30 -70.26 15.61
C THR A 534 11.75 -68.92 15.04
N VAL A 535 12.09 -68.89 13.75
CA VAL A 535 12.52 -67.68 13.03
C VAL A 535 11.52 -67.41 11.92
N GLY A 536 10.98 -66.20 11.88
CA GLY A 536 9.98 -65.83 10.88
C GLY A 536 10.16 -64.44 10.29
N LEU A 537 9.61 -64.29 9.09
CA LEU A 537 9.55 -63.04 8.35
C LEU A 537 8.10 -62.76 7.96
N SER A 538 7.62 -61.55 8.23
CA SER A 538 6.31 -61.10 7.82
C SER A 538 6.43 -59.88 6.90
N ASP A 539 5.91 -60.01 5.69
CA ASP A 539 5.84 -58.90 4.75
C ASP A 539 4.59 -58.05 5.03
N GLN A 540 4.78 -56.75 5.23
CA GLN A 540 3.71 -55.78 5.41
C GLN A 540 3.77 -54.74 4.28
N ILE A 541 2.65 -54.03 4.06
CA ILE A 541 2.43 -53.15 2.90
C ILE A 541 3.62 -52.24 2.54
N ASN A 542 4.31 -51.65 3.53
CA ASN A 542 5.46 -50.76 3.32
C ASN A 542 6.72 -51.16 4.12
N SER A 543 6.72 -52.34 4.74
CA SER A 543 7.80 -52.73 5.66
C SER A 543 7.82 -54.22 5.94
N VAL A 544 8.99 -54.75 6.25
CA VAL A 544 9.18 -56.15 6.64
C VAL A 544 9.40 -56.23 8.15
N SER A 545 8.82 -57.24 8.82
CA SER A 545 9.19 -57.59 10.18
C SER A 545 9.91 -58.94 10.25
N LEU A 546 11.03 -58.96 10.98
CA LEU A 546 11.81 -60.15 11.33
C LEU A 546 11.57 -60.46 12.79
N TRP A 547 11.36 -61.73 13.13
CA TRP A 547 11.26 -62.13 14.52
C TRP A 547 11.94 -63.46 14.79
N VAL A 548 12.48 -63.58 16.00
CA VAL A 548 13.06 -64.81 16.54
C VAL A 548 12.38 -65.07 17.88
N GLU A 549 11.69 -66.21 17.97
CA GLU A 549 11.03 -66.70 19.16
C GLU A 549 11.76 -67.93 19.69
N ASN A 550 12.05 -67.96 20.98
CA ASN A 550 12.77 -69.04 21.61
C ASN A 550 12.07 -69.50 22.89
N GLU A 551 12.09 -70.81 23.16
CA GLU A 551 11.59 -71.36 24.41
C GLU A 551 12.54 -71.02 25.56
N GLY A 552 12.02 -70.47 26.66
CA GLY A 552 12.85 -69.97 27.75
C GLY A 552 12.05 -69.33 28.89
N SER A 553 12.74 -68.85 29.92
CA SER A 553 12.11 -68.18 31.06
C SER A 553 11.54 -66.81 30.67
N SER A 554 10.36 -66.49 31.21
CA SER A 554 9.69 -65.21 30.95
C SER A 554 10.46 -64.01 31.52
N LEU A 555 10.58 -62.94 30.75
CA LEU A 555 11.19 -61.67 31.18
C LEU A 555 10.25 -60.86 32.09
N GLN A 556 10.79 -60.21 33.13
CA GLN A 556 10.02 -59.25 33.92
C GLN A 556 9.78 -57.96 33.14
N VAL A 557 8.73 -57.21 33.50
CA VAL A 557 8.31 -56.00 32.75
C VAL A 557 9.39 -54.92 32.71
N GLN A 558 10.20 -54.78 33.76
CA GLN A 558 11.31 -53.81 33.81
C GLN A 558 12.47 -54.21 32.89
N ASP A 559 12.73 -55.51 32.73
CA ASP A 559 13.84 -56.02 31.92
C ASP A 559 13.60 -55.80 30.41
N ARG A 560 12.35 -55.63 29.97
CA ARG A 560 12.01 -55.45 28.55
C ARG A 560 12.50 -54.14 27.94
N VAL A 561 12.47 -53.05 28.71
CA VAL A 561 12.94 -51.72 28.26
C VAL A 561 14.46 -51.62 28.35
N ASP A 562 15.04 -52.30 29.32
CA ASP A 562 16.48 -52.31 29.54
C ASP A 562 17.20 -53.32 28.64
N ALA A 563 16.57 -54.40 28.16
CA ALA A 563 17.21 -55.48 27.37
C ALA A 563 18.04 -55.02 26.15
N PHE A 564 17.67 -53.89 25.52
CA PHE A 564 18.39 -53.33 24.37
C PHE A 564 19.43 -52.26 24.74
N GLN A 565 19.69 -52.03 26.02
CA GLN A 565 20.78 -51.18 26.49
C GLN A 565 22.07 -51.98 26.57
N MET A 566 23.20 -51.29 26.37
CA MET A 566 24.52 -51.85 26.58
C MET A 566 24.64 -52.33 28.05
N PHE A 567 24.97 -53.61 28.27
CA PHE A 567 25.21 -54.23 29.59
C PHE A 567 24.00 -54.63 30.45
N SER A 568 22.84 -54.92 29.86
CA SER A 568 21.61 -55.22 30.63
C SER A 568 21.51 -56.60 31.29
N GLY A 569 22.61 -57.37 31.33
CA GLY A 569 22.63 -58.75 31.86
C GLY A 569 23.16 -58.93 33.29
N THR A 570 23.45 -57.86 34.04
CA THR A 570 24.22 -57.95 35.30
C THR A 570 23.44 -58.37 36.56
N ARG A 571 22.39 -59.20 36.44
CA ARG A 571 21.76 -59.80 37.64
C ARG A 571 21.51 -61.30 37.47
N ASN A 572 22.48 -62.05 37.98
CA ASN A 572 22.28 -63.27 38.75
C ASN A 572 21.84 -64.53 37.97
N ASP A 573 22.60 -64.93 36.95
CA ASP A 573 22.62 -66.33 36.54
C ASP A 573 24.06 -66.88 36.41
N SER A 574 24.29 -68.02 37.05
CA SER A 574 25.59 -68.69 37.19
C SER A 574 26.01 -69.50 35.96
N THR A 575 25.40 -69.25 34.81
CA THR A 575 25.64 -69.93 33.53
C THR A 575 25.95 -68.89 32.45
N GLY A 576 27.23 -68.66 32.17
CA GLY A 576 27.67 -67.85 31.02
C GLY A 576 27.47 -66.34 31.19
N SER A 577 28.54 -65.60 31.43
CA SER A 577 28.52 -64.12 31.43
C SER A 577 28.37 -63.61 29.98
N HIS A 578 27.14 -63.30 29.54
CA HIS A 578 26.91 -62.54 28.31
C HIS A 578 26.84 -61.05 28.66
N LEU A 579 27.72 -60.25 28.06
CA LEU A 579 27.96 -58.83 28.36
C LEU A 579 26.76 -57.91 28.03
N GLY A 580 25.59 -58.46 27.68
CA GLY A 580 24.40 -57.71 27.29
C GLY A 580 24.59 -56.84 26.04
N LEU A 581 25.58 -57.16 25.19
CA LEU A 581 25.92 -56.37 24.00
C LEU A 581 25.21 -56.85 22.73
N GLY A 582 24.75 -58.10 22.69
CA GLY A 582 24.14 -58.70 21.50
C GLY A 582 22.89 -57.93 21.05
N LEU A 583 21.90 -57.80 21.94
CA LEU A 583 20.66 -57.06 21.65
C LEU A 583 20.88 -55.55 21.45
N TYR A 584 21.94 -54.98 22.01
CA TYR A 584 22.32 -53.59 21.74
C TYR A 584 22.84 -53.42 20.30
N VAL A 585 23.68 -54.33 19.82
CA VAL A 585 24.13 -54.38 18.41
C VAL A 585 22.95 -54.55 17.46
N VAL A 586 22.00 -55.44 17.80
CA VAL A 586 20.75 -55.60 17.05
C VAL A 586 19.99 -54.29 16.96
N ARG A 587 19.87 -53.54 18.07
CA ARG A 587 19.20 -52.24 18.06
C ARG A 587 19.90 -51.23 17.16
N LEU A 588 21.23 -51.11 17.26
CA LEU A 588 22.01 -50.17 16.44
C LEU A 588 21.83 -50.45 14.93
N ILE A 589 21.93 -51.72 14.54
CA ILE A 589 21.78 -52.11 13.13
C ILE A 589 20.33 -51.90 12.67
N ALA A 590 19.33 -52.32 13.45
CA ALA A 590 17.92 -52.12 13.10
C ALA A 590 17.58 -50.63 12.94
N GLU A 591 18.02 -49.77 13.87
CA GLU A 591 17.80 -48.32 13.80
C GLU A 591 18.47 -47.70 12.56
N SER A 592 19.67 -48.16 12.18
CA SER A 592 20.36 -47.69 10.97
C SER A 592 19.59 -48.01 9.68
N MET A 593 18.82 -49.10 9.68
CA MET A 593 17.97 -49.54 8.57
C MET A 593 16.54 -48.98 8.66
N GLY A 594 16.28 -48.05 9.59
CA GLY A 594 14.96 -47.44 9.83
C GLY A 594 13.98 -48.31 10.61
N GLY A 595 14.42 -49.46 11.13
CA GLY A 595 13.62 -50.39 11.92
C GLY A 595 13.60 -50.07 13.42
N GLN A 596 12.69 -50.72 14.14
CA GLN A 596 12.53 -50.66 15.59
C GLN A 596 12.54 -52.07 16.17
N VAL A 597 13.18 -52.25 17.32
CA VAL A 597 13.29 -53.55 17.99
C VAL A 597 12.40 -53.59 19.23
N ALA A 598 11.70 -54.71 19.42
CA ALA A 598 10.87 -54.99 20.57
C ALA A 598 11.16 -56.39 21.11
N ILE A 599 10.99 -56.58 22.42
CA ILE A 599 11.08 -57.89 23.08
C ILE A 599 9.83 -58.12 23.93
N GLY A 600 9.26 -59.32 23.83
CA GLY A 600 8.05 -59.70 24.54
C GLY A 600 8.05 -61.16 24.97
N ASN A 601 7.23 -61.49 25.96
CA ASN A 601 6.99 -62.89 26.33
C ASN A 601 5.82 -63.42 25.48
N THR A 602 5.96 -64.64 24.98
CA THR A 602 4.90 -65.40 24.31
C THR A 602 4.39 -66.51 25.23
N GLU A 603 3.42 -67.31 24.78
CA GLU A 603 2.96 -68.49 25.52
C GLU A 603 4.05 -69.58 25.61
N ARG A 604 5.04 -69.54 24.72
CA ARG A 604 6.11 -70.55 24.59
C ARG A 604 7.47 -70.08 25.11
N GLY A 605 7.69 -68.77 25.23
CA GLY A 605 8.94 -68.24 25.77
C GLY A 605 9.09 -66.74 25.53
N VAL A 606 10.14 -66.35 24.81
CA VAL A 606 10.48 -64.94 24.53
C VAL A 606 10.60 -64.74 23.02
N ARG A 607 10.08 -63.61 22.53
CA ARG A 607 10.18 -63.20 21.13
C ARG A 607 10.85 -61.84 21.02
N VAL A 608 11.90 -61.76 20.21
CA VAL A 608 12.52 -60.52 19.76
C VAL A 608 12.03 -60.23 18.35
N GLU A 609 11.49 -59.04 18.13
CA GLU A 609 10.93 -58.62 16.85
C GLU A 609 11.55 -57.30 16.39
N VAL A 610 12.01 -57.27 15.14
CA VAL A 610 12.45 -56.08 14.41
C VAL A 610 11.37 -55.71 13.42
N THR A 611 10.77 -54.54 13.58
CA THR A 611 9.68 -54.01 12.74
C THR A 611 10.13 -52.79 11.95
N GLY A 612 9.45 -52.45 10.86
CA GLY A 612 9.70 -51.21 10.13
C GLY A 612 10.90 -51.22 9.18
N LEU A 613 11.46 -52.39 8.86
CA LEU A 613 12.50 -52.49 7.82
C LEU A 613 11.92 -52.08 6.47
N GLN A 614 12.49 -51.05 5.86
CA GLN A 614 11.84 -50.37 4.74
C GLN A 614 11.81 -51.25 3.48
N ALA A 615 10.59 -51.55 3.01
CA ALA A 615 10.40 -52.18 1.70
C ALA A 615 10.62 -51.12 0.59
N PRO A 616 11.26 -51.49 -0.54
CA PRO A 616 11.76 -50.56 -1.57
C PRO A 616 10.73 -49.98 -2.54
#